data_AF-A0A815Q4X7-F1
#
_entry.id   AF-A0A815Q4X7-F1
#
_cell.length_a   1.000
_cell.length_b   1.000
_cell.length_c   1.000
_cell.angle_alpha   90.00
_cell.angle_beta   90.00
_cell.angle_gamma   90.00
#
_symmetry.space_group_name_H-M   'P 1'
#
loop_
_entity.id
_entity.type
_entity.pdbx_description
1 polymer ?
#
loop_
_entity_poly.entity_id
_entity_poly.type
_entity_poly.pdbx_seq_one_letter_code
_entity_poly.pdbx_strand_id
1 'polypeptide(L)'
;NDSVLMSSIITKKLDLSLTNKTLIIFSLIITLCGLYYFIIYNKTSSSTITYLISSLRPSSSEQLNPNQCQLSMKESDNWFCELDSDWKRRKRLHHIQDKRNRFSDARPLFFQNNWEPTIQCEFERRLGNIGDGGKWICDIHCFGPMNTTNILVYSLGSNGDFSFERAIKGLFSKAEIHTFDLGVYKCPENVCIFHQVRLGSGKK
;
A
#
# COMPACT_ATOMS: atom_id res chain seq x y z
N ASN A 1 86.13 -19.16 17.51
CA ASN A 1 85.43 -20.42 17.18
C ASN A 1 84.01 -20.33 17.67
N ASP A 2 83.11 -20.84 16.83
CA ASP A 2 81.67 -20.98 17.00
C ASP A 2 80.81 -19.74 16.69
N SER A 3 80.72 -19.47 15.39
CA SER A 3 79.62 -18.71 14.77
C SER A 3 78.97 -19.55 13.67
N VAL A 4 78.19 -20.56 14.06
CA VAL A 4 77.34 -21.33 13.15
C VAL A 4 76.02 -21.62 13.87
N LEU A 5 75.01 -20.76 13.70
CA LEU A 5 73.61 -21.17 13.79
C LEU A 5 72.65 -20.11 13.22
N MET A 6 71.77 -20.57 12.33
CA MET A 6 70.39 -20.11 12.08
C MET A 6 70.14 -18.75 11.40
N SER A 7 69.81 -18.83 10.10
CA SER A 7 68.50 -18.42 9.54
C SER A 7 68.55 -18.58 8.01
N SER A 8 67.93 -19.60 7.41
CA SER A 8 66.57 -19.47 6.82
C SER A 8 66.48 -18.23 5.93
N ILE A 9 66.46 -18.35 4.60
CA ILE A 9 65.20 -18.44 3.83
C ILE A 9 65.46 -19.14 2.49
N ILE A 10 64.71 -20.23 2.30
CA ILE A 10 64.54 -20.97 1.06
C ILE A 10 63.72 -20.10 0.08
N THR A 11 64.34 -19.57 -0.97
CA THR A 11 63.62 -19.06 -2.14
C THR A 11 63.48 -20.17 -3.17
N LYS A 12 62.54 -21.09 -2.96
CA LYS A 12 62.06 -21.96 -4.04
C LYS A 12 61.34 -21.05 -5.05
N LYS A 13 62.02 -20.73 -6.17
CA LYS A 13 61.37 -20.22 -7.38
C LYS A 13 60.35 -21.27 -7.82
N LEU A 14 59.07 -21.01 -7.59
CA LEU A 14 57.99 -21.78 -8.19
C LEU A 14 57.97 -21.45 -9.69
N ASP A 15 58.69 -22.23 -10.49
CA ASP A 15 58.51 -22.24 -11.95
C ASP A 15 57.17 -22.92 -12.26
N LEU A 16 56.09 -22.14 -12.16
CA LEU A 16 54.80 -22.56 -12.66
C LEU A 16 54.92 -22.79 -14.18
N SER A 17 54.71 -24.05 -14.59
CA SER A 17 54.55 -24.47 -15.99
C SER A 17 53.68 -23.48 -16.77
N LEU A 18 54.00 -23.27 -18.05
CA LEU A 18 53.28 -22.35 -18.94
C LEU A 18 51.76 -22.59 -18.91
N THR A 19 51.32 -23.85 -18.81
CA THR A 19 49.92 -24.25 -18.63
C THR A 19 49.27 -23.70 -17.36
N ASN A 20 49.99 -23.63 -16.24
CA ASN A 20 49.48 -23.07 -14.99
C ASN A 20 49.34 -21.54 -15.07
N LYS A 21 50.22 -20.86 -15.82
CA LYS A 21 50.09 -19.41 -16.06
C LYS A 21 48.85 -19.10 -16.89
N THR A 22 48.57 -19.89 -17.93
CA THR A 22 47.37 -19.72 -18.75
C THR A 22 46.10 -19.96 -17.92
N LEU A 23 46.08 -20.99 -17.08
CA LEU A 23 44.94 -21.28 -16.18
C LEU A 23 44.68 -20.14 -15.18
N ILE A 24 45.73 -19.55 -14.61
CA ILE A 24 45.61 -18.41 -13.69
C ILE A 24 45.03 -17.19 -14.42
N ILE A 25 45.48 -16.91 -15.65
CA ILE A 25 44.96 -15.80 -16.45
C ILE A 25 43.48 -16.00 -16.78
N PHE A 26 43.08 -17.21 -17.20
CA PHE A 26 41.66 -17.52 -17.45
C PHE A 26 40.80 -17.39 -16.20
N SER A 27 41.29 -17.86 -15.04
CA SER A 27 40.60 -17.70 -13.77
C SER A 27 40.40 -16.23 -13.40
N LEU A 28 41.44 -15.39 -13.55
CA LEU A 28 41.35 -13.95 -13.31
C LEU A 28 40.32 -13.28 -14.22
N ILE A 29 40.30 -13.60 -15.52
CA ILE A 29 39.32 -13.05 -16.47
C ILE A 29 37.89 -13.42 -16.06
N ILE A 30 37.63 -14.68 -15.70
CA ILE A 30 36.30 -15.13 -15.27
C ILE A 30 35.85 -14.38 -14.02
N THR A 31 36.74 -14.22 -13.02
CA THR A 31 36.41 -13.48 -11.80
C THR A 31 36.11 -12.00 -12.07
N LEU A 32 36.87 -11.35 -12.95
CA LEU A 32 36.63 -9.96 -13.34
C LEU A 32 35.31 -9.79 -14.10
N CYS A 33 34.99 -10.72 -15.01
CA CYS A 33 33.70 -10.72 -15.71
C CYS A 33 32.52 -10.95 -14.76
N GLY A 34 32.66 -11.87 -13.79
CA GLY A 34 31.65 -12.13 -12.77
C GLY A 34 31.40 -10.92 -11.87
N LEU A 35 32.48 -10.25 -11.42
CA LEU A 35 32.38 -9.02 -10.63
C LEU A 35 31.75 -7.86 -11.42
N TYR A 36 32.13 -7.70 -12.70
CA TYR A 36 31.52 -6.69 -13.57
C TYR A 36 30.01 -6.92 -13.76
N TYR A 37 29.62 -8.17 -14.03
CA TYR A 37 28.21 -8.54 -14.14
C TYR A 37 27.44 -8.29 -12.83
N PHE A 38 28.03 -8.66 -11.69
CA PHE A 38 27.44 -8.42 -10.37
C PHE A 38 27.26 -6.92 -10.07
N ILE A 39 28.24 -6.07 -10.44
CA ILE A 39 28.13 -4.61 -10.27
C ILE A 39 27.01 -4.04 -11.14
N ILE A 40 26.90 -4.46 -12.40
CA ILE A 40 25.82 -4.00 -13.30
C ILE A 40 24.46 -4.45 -12.77
N TYR A 41 24.32 -5.72 -12.38
CA TYR A 41 23.05 -6.26 -11.89
C TYR A 41 22.57 -5.51 -10.64
N ASN A 42 23.46 -5.27 -9.68
CA ASN A 42 23.11 -4.53 -8.46
C ASN A 42 22.82 -3.05 -8.72
N LYS A 43 23.48 -2.42 -9.70
CA LYS A 43 23.18 -1.02 -10.09
C LYS A 43 21.76 -0.89 -10.64
N THR A 44 21.31 -1.87 -11.43
CA THR A 44 19.94 -1.88 -11.99
C THR A 44 18.87 -2.17 -10.93
N SER A 45 19.17 -2.99 -9.91
CA SER A 45 18.25 -3.26 -8.80
C SER A 45 18.07 -2.05 -7.86
N SER A 46 19.14 -1.28 -7.62
CA SER A 46 19.11 -0.12 -6.72
C SER A 46 18.28 1.05 -7.25
N SER A 47 18.26 1.28 -8.57
CA SER A 47 17.42 2.31 -9.18
C SER A 47 15.91 2.00 -9.06
N THR A 48 15.51 0.72 -9.13
CA THR A 48 14.10 0.34 -9.02
C THR A 48 13.59 0.42 -7.57
N ILE A 49 14.43 0.05 -6.59
CA ILE A 49 14.07 0.13 -5.17
C ILE A 49 13.98 1.60 -4.70
N THR A 50 14.85 2.48 -5.18
CA THR A 50 14.79 3.91 -4.83
C THR A 50 13.51 4.59 -5.34
N TYR A 51 13.01 4.19 -6.52
CA TYR A 51 11.73 4.68 -7.07
C TYR A 51 10.50 4.11 -6.33
N LEU A 52 10.56 2.86 -5.86
CA LEU A 52 9.46 2.26 -5.10
C LEU A 52 9.39 2.80 -3.67
N ILE A 53 10.53 3.13 -3.05
CA ILE A 53 10.56 3.74 -1.71
C ILE A 53 10.16 5.23 -1.76
N SER A 54 10.46 5.94 -2.85
CA SER A 54 9.99 7.33 -3.02
C SER A 54 8.48 7.41 -3.26
N SER A 55 7.85 6.41 -3.88
CA SER A 55 6.39 6.35 -4.05
C SER A 55 5.64 5.85 -2.81
N LEU A 56 6.35 5.24 -1.85
CA LEU A 56 5.78 4.71 -0.59
C LEU A 56 6.09 5.59 0.63
N ARG A 57 6.83 6.69 0.47
CA ARG A 57 6.81 7.76 1.48
C ARG A 57 5.45 8.44 1.37
N PRO A 58 4.61 8.43 2.44
CA PRO A 58 3.61 9.48 2.58
C PRO A 58 4.38 10.78 2.42
N SER A 59 3.90 11.68 1.57
CA SER A 59 4.43 13.02 1.43
C SER A 59 4.70 13.57 2.82
N SER A 60 5.96 13.56 3.24
CA SER A 60 6.39 14.15 4.48
C SER A 60 6.16 15.63 4.30
N SER A 61 5.01 16.11 4.81
CA SER A 61 4.67 17.52 4.97
C SER A 61 5.30 18.42 3.91
N GLU A 62 4.75 18.45 2.69
CA GLU A 62 4.81 19.72 1.98
C GLU A 62 4.15 20.71 2.96
N GLN A 63 4.95 21.64 3.50
CA GLN A 63 4.42 22.67 4.39
C GLN A 63 3.37 23.43 3.57
N LEU A 64 2.10 23.09 3.82
CA LEU A 64 0.97 23.77 3.23
C LEU A 64 1.19 25.26 3.45
N ASN A 65 1.02 26.05 2.39
CA ASN A 65 1.17 27.49 2.51
C ASN A 65 0.21 27.95 3.64
N PRO A 66 0.64 28.80 4.58
CA PRO A 66 -0.21 29.27 5.68
C PRO A 66 -1.57 29.80 5.23
N ASN A 67 -1.67 30.30 3.99
CA ASN A 67 -2.92 30.77 3.40
C ASN A 67 -3.90 29.66 2.99
N GLN A 68 -3.47 28.40 2.95
CA GLN A 68 -4.27 27.25 2.52
C GLN A 68 -4.87 26.45 3.68
N CYS A 69 -4.42 26.67 4.92
CA CYS A 69 -4.92 25.98 6.12
C CYS A 69 -5.45 26.93 7.21
N GLN A 70 -5.81 28.17 6.85
CA GLN A 70 -6.28 29.17 7.81
C GLN A 70 -7.55 28.72 8.54
N LEU A 71 -8.45 28.02 7.85
CA LEU A 71 -9.71 27.56 8.44
C LEU A 71 -9.48 26.42 9.43
N SER A 72 -8.68 25.42 9.05
CA SER A 72 -8.35 24.29 9.92
C SER A 72 -7.60 24.75 11.16
N MET A 73 -6.60 25.61 11.00
CA MET A 73 -5.84 26.17 12.13
C MET A 73 -6.75 26.97 13.07
N LYS A 74 -7.62 27.84 12.52
CA LYS A 74 -8.53 28.66 13.33
C LYS A 74 -9.52 27.82 14.14
N GLU A 75 -10.13 26.81 13.53
CA GLU A 75 -11.19 26.02 14.17
C GLU A 75 -10.67 24.86 15.02
N SER A 76 -9.40 24.49 14.87
CA SER A 76 -8.73 23.47 15.68
C SER A 76 -7.88 24.04 16.80
N ASP A 77 -7.98 25.33 17.11
CA ASP A 77 -7.10 26.00 18.08
C ASP A 77 -5.60 25.82 17.77
N ASN A 78 -5.24 25.88 16.49
CA ASN A 78 -3.90 25.68 15.93
C ASN A 78 -3.32 24.25 16.07
N TRP A 79 -4.17 23.23 16.21
CA TRP A 79 -3.72 21.83 16.29
C TRP A 79 -3.53 21.17 14.92
N PHE A 80 -4.36 21.53 13.93
CA PHE A 80 -4.34 20.92 12.60
C PHE A 80 -4.14 21.98 11.51
N CYS A 81 -3.10 21.82 10.68
CA CYS A 81 -2.93 22.57 9.43
C CYS A 81 -3.19 21.62 8.25
N GLU A 82 -4.40 21.73 7.71
CA GLU A 82 -4.89 20.97 6.56
C GLU A 82 -5.52 21.91 5.55
N LEU A 83 -5.55 21.52 4.28
CA LEU A 83 -6.19 22.30 3.23
C LEU A 83 -7.63 22.68 3.64
N ASP A 84 -8.01 23.94 3.46
CA ASP A 84 -9.34 24.42 3.85
C ASP A 84 -10.47 23.64 3.16
N SER A 85 -10.24 23.12 1.95
CA SER A 85 -11.16 22.24 1.24
C SER A 85 -11.38 20.91 1.96
N ASP A 86 -10.30 20.37 2.50
CA ASP A 86 -10.21 19.09 3.17
C ASP A 86 -10.80 19.21 4.58
N TRP A 87 -10.46 20.27 5.32
CA TRP A 87 -11.11 20.60 6.59
C TRP A 87 -12.64 20.74 6.46
N LYS A 88 -13.13 21.44 5.42
CA LYS A 88 -14.57 21.53 5.12
C LYS A 88 -15.18 20.14 4.86
N ARG A 89 -14.47 19.28 4.13
CA ARG A 89 -14.92 17.90 3.86
C ARG A 89 -14.97 17.10 5.16
N ARG A 90 -13.94 17.15 6.00
CA ARG A 90 -13.88 16.48 7.30
C ARG A 90 -15.05 16.88 8.18
N LYS A 91 -15.31 18.18 8.32
CA LYS A 91 -16.45 18.66 9.10
C LYS A 91 -17.79 18.11 8.59
N ARG A 92 -17.98 18.08 7.26
CA ARG A 92 -19.19 17.52 6.66
C ARG A 92 -19.35 16.04 6.98
N LEU A 93 -18.27 15.26 6.85
CA LEU A 93 -18.27 13.82 7.17
C LEU A 93 -18.53 13.59 8.66
N HIS A 94 -17.84 14.33 9.52
CA HIS A 94 -18.02 14.29 10.96
C HIS A 94 -19.48 14.56 11.36
N HIS A 95 -20.15 15.57 10.81
CA HIS A 95 -21.56 15.83 11.13
C HIS A 95 -22.49 14.69 10.69
N ILE A 96 -22.20 14.04 9.56
CA ILE A 96 -22.97 12.88 9.08
C ILE A 96 -22.75 11.68 10.02
N GLN A 97 -21.49 11.42 10.39
CA GLN A 97 -21.10 10.34 11.31
C GLN A 97 -21.67 10.56 12.71
N ASP A 98 -21.46 11.74 13.29
CA ASP A 98 -21.96 12.13 14.62
C ASP A 98 -23.49 11.98 14.71
N LYS A 99 -24.23 12.38 13.67
CA LYS A 99 -25.69 12.17 13.62
C LYS A 99 -26.06 10.68 13.69
N ARG A 100 -25.28 9.78 13.07
CA ARG A 100 -25.49 8.33 13.17
C ARG A 100 -25.06 7.81 14.55
N ASN A 101 -23.91 8.23 15.05
CA ASN A 101 -23.36 7.77 16.33
C ASN A 101 -24.26 8.16 17.51
N ARG A 102 -25.02 9.26 17.38
CA ARG A 102 -26.02 9.71 18.37
C ARG A 102 -27.37 9.00 18.27
N PHE A 103 -27.56 8.10 17.30
CA PHE A 103 -28.79 7.32 17.22
C PHE A 103 -28.74 6.23 18.31
N SER A 104 -29.33 6.54 19.46
CA SER A 104 -29.46 5.60 20.57
C SER A 104 -30.32 4.42 20.13
N ASP A 105 -29.66 3.31 19.88
CA ASP A 105 -30.30 2.05 19.63
C ASP A 105 -30.24 1.23 20.92
N ALA A 106 -31.40 0.89 21.49
CA ALA A 106 -31.50 0.10 22.71
C ALA A 106 -30.97 -1.35 22.54
N ARG A 107 -30.51 -1.72 21.35
CA ARG A 107 -29.94 -3.03 21.04
C ARG A 107 -28.52 -3.19 21.63
N PRO A 108 -28.13 -4.40 22.07
CA PRO A 108 -26.77 -4.71 22.55
C PRO A 108 -25.64 -4.42 21.55
N LEU A 109 -25.99 -4.22 20.28
CA LEU A 109 -25.07 -3.97 19.17
C LEU A 109 -24.76 -2.48 18.97
N PHE A 110 -25.15 -1.59 19.91
CA PHE A 110 -24.94 -0.14 19.79
C PHE A 110 -23.51 0.21 19.36
N PHE A 111 -22.49 -0.30 20.05
CA PHE A 111 -21.10 -0.01 19.71
C PHE A 111 -20.67 -0.60 18.37
N GLN A 112 -21.19 -1.76 17.96
CA GLN A 112 -20.88 -2.32 16.63
C GLN A 112 -21.51 -1.52 15.49
N ASN A 113 -22.69 -0.93 15.74
CA ASN A 113 -23.44 -0.19 14.73
C ASN A 113 -23.15 1.32 14.71
N ASN A 114 -22.64 1.88 15.82
CA ASN A 114 -22.56 3.33 16.05
C ASN A 114 -21.18 3.81 16.55
N TRP A 115 -20.23 2.91 16.85
CA TRP A 115 -18.88 3.32 17.24
C TRP A 115 -17.92 3.24 16.06
N GLU A 116 -17.81 4.35 15.35
CA GLU A 116 -16.91 4.55 14.21
C GLU A 116 -15.67 5.34 14.71
N PRO A 117 -14.43 4.79 14.63
CA PRO A 117 -13.24 5.50 15.07
C PRO A 117 -12.96 6.72 14.17
N THR A 118 -13.02 7.90 14.74
CA THR A 118 -12.87 9.18 14.02
C THR A 118 -11.45 9.54 13.58
N ILE A 119 -10.43 8.74 13.93
CA ILE A 119 -9.02 9.19 13.89
C ILE A 119 -8.14 8.41 12.89
N GLN A 120 -8.52 7.21 12.42
CA GLN A 120 -7.63 6.41 11.56
C GLN A 120 -7.69 6.79 10.08
N CYS A 121 -8.71 7.54 9.68
CA CYS A 121 -9.00 7.78 8.29
C CYS A 121 -9.59 9.18 8.12
N GLU A 122 -8.75 10.09 7.60
CA GLU A 122 -9.04 11.52 7.55
C GLU A 122 -10.34 11.85 6.78
N PHE A 123 -10.63 11.12 5.69
CA PHE A 123 -11.89 11.23 4.94
C PHE A 123 -12.64 9.90 4.82
N GLU A 124 -12.88 9.24 5.96
CA GLU A 124 -13.62 7.98 6.00
C GLU A 124 -15.09 8.14 5.58
N ARG A 125 -15.57 7.24 4.73
CA ARG A 125 -16.96 7.21 4.28
C ARG A 125 -17.50 5.78 4.27
N ARG A 126 -18.69 5.61 4.86
CA ARG A 126 -19.48 4.39 4.71
C ARG A 126 -20.10 4.35 3.31
N LEU A 127 -19.93 3.24 2.61
CA LEU A 127 -20.60 2.94 1.36
C LEU A 127 -21.44 1.66 1.50
N GLY A 128 -22.71 1.72 1.08
CA GLY A 128 -23.66 0.63 1.22
C GLY A 128 -24.55 0.75 2.46
N ASN A 129 -25.18 -0.35 2.85
CA ASN A 129 -26.12 -0.42 3.97
C ASN A 129 -25.43 -0.23 5.33
N ILE A 130 -26.21 0.17 6.34
CA ILE A 130 -25.78 0.14 7.75
C ILE A 130 -25.73 -1.34 8.22
N GLY A 131 -24.84 -1.68 9.15
CA GLY A 131 -24.65 -3.06 9.65
C GLY A 131 -23.45 -3.76 9.01
N ASP A 132 -23.59 -4.99 8.52
CA ASP A 132 -22.47 -5.75 7.92
C ASP A 132 -22.32 -5.56 6.40
N GLY A 133 -23.36 -5.06 5.72
CA GLY A 133 -23.38 -4.99 4.25
C GLY A 133 -22.54 -3.87 3.64
N GLY A 134 -22.50 -2.69 4.28
CA GLY A 134 -21.69 -1.58 3.82
C GLY A 134 -20.24 -1.67 4.30
N LYS A 135 -19.31 -1.02 3.59
CA LYS A 135 -17.89 -0.96 3.97
C LYS A 135 -17.43 0.47 4.22
N TRP A 136 -16.42 0.62 5.05
CA TRP A 136 -15.72 1.87 5.30
C TRP A 136 -14.57 2.04 4.33
N ILE A 137 -14.53 3.17 3.63
CA ILE A 137 -13.48 3.47 2.65
C ILE A 137 -12.86 4.82 2.97
N CYS A 138 -11.53 4.84 2.97
CA CYS A 138 -10.73 6.04 3.13
C CYS A 138 -10.51 6.77 1.83
N ASP A 139 -10.51 8.10 1.90
CA ASP A 139 -10.04 9.01 0.85
C ASP A 139 -10.64 8.75 -0.52
N ILE A 140 -11.89 8.25 -0.54
CA ILE A 140 -12.55 7.86 -1.78
C ILE A 140 -12.71 9.04 -2.77
N HIS A 141 -12.69 10.26 -2.25
CA HIS A 141 -12.76 11.47 -3.05
C HIS A 141 -11.49 11.68 -3.90
N CYS A 142 -10.34 11.09 -3.56
CA CYS A 142 -9.11 11.19 -4.35
C CYS A 142 -9.25 10.55 -5.74
N PHE A 143 -10.18 9.60 -5.89
CA PHE A 143 -10.46 8.96 -7.18
C PHE A 143 -11.40 9.77 -8.09
N GLY A 144 -12.06 10.82 -7.58
CA GLY A 144 -13.04 11.64 -8.32
C GLY A 144 -12.48 12.71 -9.28
N PRO A 145 -11.42 13.47 -8.92
CA PRO A 145 -10.81 14.48 -9.79
C PRO A 145 -10.08 13.88 -11.00
N MET A 146 -9.67 12.62 -10.90
CA MET A 146 -9.00 11.92 -11.99
C MET A 146 -10.05 11.42 -12.98
N ASN A 147 -10.38 12.26 -13.97
CA ASN A 147 -11.18 11.95 -15.16
C ASN A 147 -10.64 10.75 -16.01
N THR A 148 -9.72 9.97 -15.45
CA THR A 148 -8.79 9.06 -16.12
C THR A 148 -8.72 7.66 -15.49
N THR A 149 -9.40 7.36 -14.38
CA THR A 149 -9.17 6.07 -13.71
C THR A 149 -10.25 5.02 -14.02
N ASN A 150 -9.83 3.96 -14.71
CA ASN A 150 -10.50 2.67 -14.67
C ASN A 150 -10.36 2.14 -13.24
N ILE A 151 -11.35 2.43 -12.40
CA ILE A 151 -11.37 1.97 -11.01
C ILE A 151 -11.69 0.48 -11.02
N LEU A 152 -10.79 -0.32 -10.48
CA LEU A 152 -10.94 -1.76 -10.34
C LEU A 152 -11.13 -2.11 -8.87
N VAL A 153 -12.25 -2.78 -8.54
CA VAL A 153 -12.61 -3.15 -7.18
C VAL A 153 -12.75 -4.66 -7.08
N TYR A 154 -12.04 -5.26 -6.13
CA TYR A 154 -12.24 -6.64 -5.71
C TYR A 154 -12.96 -6.64 -4.36
N SER A 155 -14.22 -7.04 -4.36
CA SER A 155 -15.07 -7.12 -3.17
C SER A 155 -15.21 -8.56 -2.72
N LEU A 156 -14.90 -8.85 -1.45
CA LEU A 156 -14.89 -10.20 -0.90
C LEU A 156 -15.97 -10.32 0.19
N GLY A 157 -16.68 -11.44 0.19
CA GLY A 157 -17.64 -11.79 1.25
C GLY A 157 -18.86 -10.87 1.27
N SER A 158 -19.58 -10.75 0.15
CA SER A 158 -20.79 -9.93 0.08
C SER A 158 -21.98 -10.56 0.82
N ASN A 159 -21.99 -11.88 1.00
CA ASN A 159 -23.09 -12.67 1.56
C ASN A 159 -24.45 -12.32 0.92
N GLY A 160 -24.44 -11.98 -0.37
CA GLY A 160 -25.62 -11.55 -1.12
C GLY A 160 -26.04 -10.08 -0.96
N ASP A 161 -25.39 -9.30 -0.10
CA ASP A 161 -25.60 -7.85 -0.02
C ASP A 161 -24.64 -7.10 -0.96
N PHE A 162 -25.20 -6.54 -2.03
CA PHE A 162 -24.47 -5.76 -3.03
C PHE A 162 -24.59 -4.23 -2.85
N SER A 163 -24.96 -3.76 -1.65
CA SER A 163 -25.15 -2.34 -1.37
C SER A 163 -23.86 -1.53 -1.48
N PHE A 164 -22.73 -2.12 -1.08
CA PHE A 164 -21.41 -1.52 -1.22
C PHE A 164 -21.05 -1.28 -2.70
N GLU A 165 -21.21 -2.31 -3.54
CA GLU A 165 -20.90 -2.26 -4.97
C GLU A 165 -21.79 -1.24 -5.69
N ARG A 166 -23.10 -1.21 -5.35
CA ARG A 166 -24.01 -0.17 -5.85
C ARG A 166 -23.54 1.24 -5.48
N ALA A 167 -23.08 1.44 -4.25
CA ALA A 167 -22.59 2.74 -3.79
C ALA A 167 -21.31 3.16 -4.51
N ILE A 168 -20.36 2.24 -4.74
CA ILE A 168 -19.17 2.49 -5.57
C ILE A 168 -19.59 2.85 -7.00
N LYS A 169 -20.48 2.07 -7.61
CA LYS A 169 -20.94 2.29 -8.98
C LYS A 169 -21.67 3.63 -9.16
N GLY A 170 -22.39 4.09 -8.13
CA GLY A 170 -23.02 5.39 -8.11
C GLY A 170 -22.03 6.57 -8.03
N LEU A 171 -20.87 6.37 -7.41
CA LEU A 171 -19.78 7.37 -7.39
C LEU A 171 -18.93 7.30 -8.66
N PHE A 172 -18.72 6.09 -9.18
CA PHE A 172 -17.82 5.79 -10.27
C PHE A 172 -18.53 4.87 -11.27
N SER A 173 -19.29 5.49 -12.18
CA SER A 173 -20.13 4.75 -13.15
C SER A 173 -19.33 3.78 -14.03
N LYS A 174 -18.05 4.08 -14.28
CA LYS A 174 -17.13 3.24 -15.08
C LYS A 174 -16.33 2.22 -14.27
N ALA A 175 -16.51 2.14 -12.95
CA ALA A 175 -15.76 1.19 -12.14
C ALA A 175 -16.05 -0.26 -12.57
N GLU A 176 -15.00 -1.06 -12.70
CA GLU A 176 -15.07 -2.51 -12.88
C GLU A 176 -15.02 -3.15 -11.49
N ILE A 177 -16.05 -3.94 -11.16
CA ILE A 177 -16.22 -4.49 -9.82
C ILE A 177 -16.37 -6.00 -9.93
N HIS A 178 -15.47 -6.72 -9.27
CA HIS A 178 -15.51 -8.17 -9.13
C HIS A 178 -15.88 -8.51 -7.69
N THR A 179 -16.99 -9.22 -7.51
CA THR A 179 -17.45 -9.66 -6.18
C THR A 179 -17.27 -11.15 -6.04
N PHE A 180 -16.67 -11.58 -4.93
CA PHE A 180 -16.36 -12.98 -4.65
C PHE A 180 -17.05 -13.43 -3.37
N ASP A 181 -17.75 -14.55 -3.44
CA ASP A 181 -18.36 -15.18 -2.27
C ASP A 181 -18.43 -16.70 -2.41
N LEU A 182 -18.57 -17.40 -1.28
CA LEU A 182 -18.80 -18.85 -1.24
C LEU A 182 -20.21 -19.20 -1.73
N GLY A 183 -21.19 -18.38 -1.33
CA GLY A 183 -22.58 -18.56 -1.73
C GLY A 183 -22.78 -18.26 -3.21
N VAL A 184 -23.91 -18.70 -3.76
CA VAL A 184 -24.31 -18.36 -5.14
C VAL A 184 -25.32 -17.25 -5.06
N TYR A 185 -24.93 -16.05 -5.50
CA TYR A 185 -25.78 -14.88 -5.51
C TYR A 185 -25.80 -14.26 -6.90
N LYS A 186 -26.93 -13.65 -7.25
CA LYS A 186 -27.05 -12.88 -8.50
C LYS A 186 -26.69 -11.43 -8.22
N CYS A 187 -25.52 -10.99 -8.69
CA CYS A 187 -25.20 -9.57 -8.68
C CYS A 187 -26.19 -8.81 -9.59
N PRO A 188 -26.63 -7.59 -9.21
CA PRO A 188 -27.45 -6.75 -10.08
C PRO A 188 -26.72 -6.43 -11.40
N GLU A 189 -27.51 -6.36 -12.48
CA GLU A 189 -27.00 -6.01 -13.81
C GLU A 189 -26.31 -4.64 -13.79
N ASN A 190 -25.20 -4.52 -14.52
CA ASN A 190 -24.37 -3.32 -14.61
C ASN A 190 -23.75 -2.83 -13.29
N VAL A 191 -23.78 -3.63 -12.21
CA VAL A 191 -23.14 -3.27 -10.94
C VAL A 191 -21.81 -3.99 -10.77
N CYS A 192 -21.80 -5.32 -10.87
CA CYS A 192 -20.60 -6.12 -10.65
C CYS A 192 -20.61 -7.44 -11.42
N ILE A 193 -19.42 -8.05 -11.52
CA ILE A 193 -19.22 -9.41 -12.02
C ILE A 193 -19.05 -10.30 -10.79
N PHE A 194 -19.94 -11.30 -10.65
CA PHE A 194 -19.92 -12.21 -9.51
C PHE A 194 -19.08 -13.46 -9.79
N HIS A 195 -18.29 -13.86 -8.80
CA HIS A 195 -17.43 -15.04 -8.84
C HIS A 195 -17.73 -15.90 -7.62
N GLN A 196 -18.13 -17.14 -7.83
CA GLN A 196 -18.25 -18.09 -6.73
C GLN A 196 -16.87 -18.62 -6.36
N VAL A 197 -16.28 -18.08 -5.29
CA VAL A 197 -14.91 -18.41 -4.86
C VAL A 197 -14.85 -18.53 -3.35
N ARG A 198 -14.15 -19.57 -2.88
CA ARG A 198 -13.82 -19.74 -1.47
C ARG A 198 -12.43 -19.20 -1.19
N LEU A 199 -12.31 -18.30 -0.21
CA LEU A 199 -11.02 -17.88 0.32
C LEU A 199 -10.65 -18.71 1.54
N GLY A 200 -9.54 -19.44 1.45
CA GLY A 200 -9.01 -20.28 2.51
C GLY A 200 -9.78 -21.58 2.77
N SER A 201 -9.25 -22.42 3.66
CA SER A 201 -9.82 -23.71 4.06
C SER A 201 -10.73 -23.62 5.29
N GLY A 202 -11.06 -22.40 5.74
CA GLY A 202 -11.78 -22.14 7.00
C GLY A 202 -13.01 -23.04 7.14
N LYS A 203 -13.03 -23.85 8.21
CA LYS A 203 -14.17 -24.73 8.54
C LYS A 203 -15.37 -23.84 8.89
N LYS A 204 -16.54 -24.18 8.33
CA LYS A 204 -17.82 -23.56 8.71
C LYS A 204 -18.17 -23.89 10.15
#